data_AF-A0A7Z9PPK7-F1
#
_entry.id   AF-A0A7Z9PPK7-F1
#
_cell.length_a   1.000
_cell.length_b   1.000
_cell.length_c   1.000
_cell.angle_alpha   90.00
_cell.angle_beta   90.00
_cell.angle_gamma   90.00
#
_symmetry.space_group_name_H-M   'P 1'
#
loop_
_entity.id
_entity.type
_entity.pdbx_description
1 polymer ?
#
loop_
_entity_poly.entity_id
_entity_poly.type
_entity_poly.pdbx_seq_one_letter_code
_entity_poly.pdbx_strand_id
1 'polypeptide(L)' 'MQVRPSVKKRCEKCRIIVRKGRVRVICSNPKHKQIQG' A
#
# COMPACT_ATOMS: atom_id res chain seq x y z
N MET A 1 8.06 2.50 -3.54
CA MET A 1 6.94 1.58 -3.88
C MET A 1 7.45 0.18 -3.56
N GLN A 2 6.86 -0.52 -2.60
CA GLN A 2 7.29 -1.87 -2.19
C GLN A 2 6.28 -2.91 -2.69
N VAL A 3 6.74 -3.90 -3.45
CA VAL A 3 5.91 -5.02 -3.92
C VAL A 3 6.03 -6.15 -2.90
N ARG A 4 4.91 -6.58 -2.33
CA ARG A 4 4.86 -7.61 -1.28
C ARG A 4 3.59 -8.45 -1.44
N PRO A 5 3.65 -9.77 -1.17
CA PRO A 5 2.46 -10.61 -1.21
C PRO A 5 1.41 -10.22 -0.15
N SER A 6 1.86 -9.75 1.02
CA SER A 6 1.00 -9.22 2.07
C SER A 6 1.19 -7.71 2.22
N VAL A 7 0.08 -6.98 2.07
CA VAL A 7 0.03 -5.53 2.25
C VAL A 7 -0.70 -5.17 3.55
N LYS A 8 -0.04 -4.43 4.43
CA LYS A 8 -0.61 -3.96 5.71
C LYS A 8 -0.39 -2.46 5.89
N LYS A 9 -1.26 -1.81 6.68
CA LYS A 9 -1.09 -0.42 7.11
C LYS A 9 0.12 -0.34 8.06
N ARG A 10 0.99 0.65 7.85
CA ARG A 10 2.15 0.92 8.72
C ARG A 10 1.96 2.09 9.69
N CYS A 11 1.07 3.01 9.34
CA CYS A 11 0.69 4.15 10.16
C CYS A 11 -0.79 4.48 9.93
N GLU A 12 -1.34 5.36 10.75
CA GLU A 12 -2.74 5.81 10.68
C GLU A 12 -3.09 6.45 9.33
N LYS A 13 -2.11 7.12 8.70
CA LYS A 13 -2.26 7.75 7.38
C LYS A 13 -2.20 6.75 6.22
N CYS A 14 -1.90 5.48 6.47
CA CYS A 14 -1.89 4.47 5.42
C CYS A 14 -3.32 4.07 5.05
N ARG A 15 -3.67 4.24 3.77
CA ARG A 15 -4.96 3.79 3.24
C ARG A 15 -4.74 2.66 2.26
N ILE A 16 -5.55 1.61 2.41
CA ILE A 16 -5.60 0.49 1.47
C ILE A 16 -6.59 0.90 0.38
N ILE A 17 -6.17 0.82 -0.87
CA ILE A 17 -6.98 1.13 -2.05
C ILE A 17 -6.87 0.00 -3.05
N VAL A 18 -7.93 -0.22 -3.83
CA VAL A 18 -7.90 -1.11 -5.00
C VAL A 18 -7.80 -0.24 -6.24
N ARG A 19 -6.76 -0.43 -7.06
CA ARG A 19 -6.60 0.26 -8.35
C ARG A 19 -6.21 -0.74 -9.42
N LYS A 20 -6.94 -0.75 -10.54
CA LYS A 20 -6.75 -1.71 -11.65
C LYS A 20 -6.74 -3.17 -11.16
N GLY A 21 -7.68 -3.52 -10.27
CA GLY A 21 -7.79 -4.87 -9.70
C GLY A 21 -6.70 -5.28 -8.70
N ARG A 22 -5.71 -4.41 -8.38
CA ARG A 22 -4.64 -4.71 -7.41
C ARG A 22 -4.80 -3.91 -6.13
N VAL A 23 -4.60 -4.55 -4.98
CA VAL A 23 -4.58 -3.90 -3.67
C VAL A 23 -3.25 -3.15 -3.50
N ARG A 24 -3.32 -1.90 -3.06
CA ARG A 24 -2.16 -1.03 -2.82
C ARG A 24 -2.33 -0.26 -1.51
N VAL A 25 -1.22 0.02 -0.84
CA VAL A 25 -1.18 0.96 0.28
C VAL A 25 -0.69 2.30 -0.25
N ILE A 26 -1.46 3.35 -0.03
CA ILE A 26 -1.03 4.73 -0.24
C ILE A 26 -0.83 5.42 1.11
N CYS A 27 0.14 6.32 1.16
CA CYS A 27 0.42 7.16 2.30
C CYS A 27 1.13 8.41 1.81
N SER A 28 1.04 9.50 2.57
CA SER A 28 1.84 10.71 2.36
C SER A 28 3.34 10.40 2.40
N ASN A 29 3.76 9.47 3.27
CA ASN A 29 5.13 8.99 3.31
C ASN A 29 5.39 7.98 2.17
N PRO A 30 6.31 8.25 1.23
CA PRO A 30 6.61 7.37 0.11
C PRO A 30 7.19 6.00 0.55
N LYS A 31 7.80 5.90 1.74
CA LYS A 31 8.33 4.65 2.30
C LYS A 31 7.24 3.64 2.66
N HIS A 32 5.99 4.08 2.83
CA HIS A 32 4.87 3.20 3.19
C HIS A 32 4.06 2.72 1.98
N LYS A 33 4.31 3.25 0.77
CA LYS A 33 3.59 2.86 -0.44
C LYS A 33 3.89 1.40 -0.80
N GLN A 34 2.85 0.56 -0.83
CA GLN A 34 2.97 -0.88 -1.09
C GLN A 34 2.03 -1.34 -2.21
N ILE A 35 2.36 -2.43 -2.90
CA ILE A 35 1.52 -3.11 -3.90
C ILE A 35 1.43 -4.59 -3.52
N GLN A 36 0.24 -5.16 -3.59
CA GLN A 36 0.02 -6.60 -3.48
C GLN A 36 0.43 -7.28 -4.79
N GLY A 37 1.46 -8.11 -4.69
CA GLY A 37 2.13 -8.80 -5.80
C GLY A 37 3.51 -9.25 -5.38
#